data_AF-U9TC99-F1
#
_entry.id   AF-U9TC99-F1
#
_cell.length_a   1.000
_cell.length_b   1.000
_cell.length_c   1.000
_cell.angle_alpha   90.00
_cell.angle_beta   90.00
_cell.angle_gamma   90.00
#
_symmetry.space_group_name_H-M   'P 1'
#
loop_
_entity.id
_entity.type
_entity.pdbx_description
1 polymer ?
#
loop_
_entity_poly.entity_id
_entity_poly.type
_entity_poly.pdbx_seq_one_letter_code
_entity_poly.pdbx_strand_id
1 'polypeptide(L)' 'MLKFRTQGYNGYSLQFSPFFENKIACATSANFGLVGNGKLFVLNTGVGPSGIEVERM' A
#
# COMPACT_ATOMS: atom_id res chain seq x y z
N MET A 1 -6.01 -10.46 -11.42
CA MET A 1 -5.01 -9.42 -11.11
C MET A 1 -5.34 -8.85 -9.74
N LEU A 2 -4.41 -8.93 -8.80
CA LEU A 2 -4.58 -8.41 -7.43
C LEU A 2 -4.53 -6.88 -7.44
N LYS A 3 -5.45 -6.21 -6.75
CA LYS A 3 -5.50 -4.73 -6.72
C LYS A 3 -5.98 -4.20 -5.38
N PHE A 4 -5.34 -3.13 -4.93
CA PHE A 4 -5.75 -2.36 -3.76
C PHE A 4 -5.79 -0.88 -4.13
N ARG A 5 -6.85 -0.17 -3.73
CA ARG A 5 -7.02 1.25 -4.02
C ARG A 5 -6.63 2.10 -2.81
N THR A 6 -5.58 2.90 -2.96
CA THR A 6 -5.15 3.91 -1.99
C THR A 6 -6.06 5.14 -2.08
N GLN A 7 -7.27 5.06 -1.53
CA GLN A 7 -8.26 6.13 -1.67
C GLN A 7 -7.73 7.49 -1.15
N GLY A 8 -7.70 8.50 -2.01
CA GLY A 8 -7.21 9.84 -1.69
C GLY A 8 -5.69 10.04 -1.78
N TYR A 9 -4.92 8.98 -2.08
CA TYR A 9 -3.46 9.02 -2.17
C TYR A 9 -2.96 8.39 -3.47
N ASN A 10 -1.87 8.93 -4.01
CA ASN A 10 -1.20 8.41 -5.20
C ASN A 10 0.01 7.59 -4.78
N GLY A 11 0.15 6.38 -5.33
CA GLY A 11 1.29 5.50 -5.05
C GLY A 11 2.54 5.95 -5.80
N TYR A 12 3.65 6.04 -5.09
CA TYR A 12 4.93 6.53 -5.61
C TYR A 12 6.04 5.49 -5.58
N SER A 13 6.02 4.60 -4.58
CA SER A 13 6.98 3.51 -4.47
C SER A 13 6.36 2.31 -3.77
N LEU A 14 6.81 1.13 -4.17
CA LEU A 14 6.35 -0.16 -3.66
C LEU A 14 7.56 -1.06 -3.43
N GLN A 15 7.61 -1.72 -2.28
CA GLN A 15 8.67 -2.66 -1.96
C GLN A 15 8.15 -3.85 -1.15
N PHE A 16 8.53 -5.06 -1.56
CA PHE A 16 8.27 -6.27 -0.80
C PHE A 16 9.12 -6.32 0.47
N SER A 17 8.57 -6.88 1.54
CA SER A 17 9.32 -7.10 2.76
C SER A 17 10.43 -8.13 2.53
N PRO A 18 11.65 -7.90 3.05
CA PRO A 18 12.71 -8.91 3.04
C PRO A 18 12.52 -9.99 4.12
N PHE A 19 11.54 -9.84 5.01
CA PHE A 19 11.29 -10.76 6.13
C PHE A 19 10.00 -11.57 5.99
N PHE A 20 8.98 -11.01 5.32
CA PHE A 20 7.65 -11.61 5.19
C PHE A 20 7.24 -11.67 3.72
N GLU A 21 7.07 -12.87 3.18
CA GLU A 21 6.75 -13.10 1.77
C GLU A 21 5.45 -12.42 1.31
N ASN A 22 4.48 -12.29 2.22
CA ASN A 22 3.15 -11.77 1.94
C ASN A 22 2.99 -10.29 2.26
N LYS A 23 4.06 -9.57 2.63
CA LYS A 23 3.97 -8.14 2.98
C LYS A 23 4.62 -7.25 1.94
N ILE A 24 3.91 -6.18 1.61
CA ILE A 24 4.38 -5.12 0.73
C ILE A 24 4.07 -3.77 1.35
N ALA A 25 5.04 -2.86 1.29
CA ALA A 25 4.88 -1.48 1.74
C ALA A 25 4.72 -0.56 0.53
N CYS A 26 3.73 0.33 0.57
CA CYS A 26 3.46 1.33 -0.45
C CYS A 26 3.60 2.74 0.12
N ALA A 27 4.58 3.49 -0.37
CA ALA A 27 4.71 4.91 -0.07
C ALA A 27 3.77 5.70 -0.99
N THR A 28 2.91 6.52 -0.38
CA THR A 28 1.89 7.29 -1.09
C THR A 28 1.84 8.74 -0.63
N SER A 29 1.28 9.62 -1.46
CA SER A 29 1.12 11.04 -1.14
C SER A 29 -0.23 11.60 -1.60
N ALA A 30 -0.77 12.52 -0.80
CA ALA A 30 -1.96 13.31 -1.15
C ALA A 30 -1.64 14.29 -2.30
N ASN A 31 -2.70 14.80 -2.96
CA ASN A 31 -2.62 15.81 -4.03
C ASN A 31 -1.48 15.57 -5.04
N PHE A 32 -1.42 14.34 -5.55
CA PHE A 32 -0.40 13.91 -6.53
C PHE A 32 1.04 14.12 -6.05
N GLY A 33 1.33 14.10 -4.74
CA GLY A 33 2.68 14.31 -4.22
C GLY A 33 3.20 15.73 -4.32
N LEU A 34 2.35 16.69 -4.70
CA LEU A 34 2.73 18.11 -4.81
C LEU A 34 2.63 18.83 -3.46
N VAL A 35 1.62 18.49 -2.65
CA VAL A 35 1.36 19.16 -1.37
C VAL A 35 0.49 18.31 -0.44
N GLY A 36 0.70 18.43 0.87
CA GLY A 36 -0.04 17.70 1.91
C GLY A 36 0.71 16.48 2.42
N ASN A 37 0.00 15.59 3.09
CA ASN A 37 0.61 14.48 3.81
C ASN A 37 0.98 13.30 2.91
N GLY A 38 2.06 12.62 3.29
CA GLY A 38 2.33 11.25 2.88
C GLY A 38 1.53 10.26 3.72
N LYS A 39 1.31 9.06 3.18
CA LYS A 39 0.76 7.92 3.91
C LYS A 39 1.47 6.63 3.50
N LEU A 40 1.84 5.83 4.49
CA LEU A 40 2.42 4.50 4.27
C LEU A 40 1.32 3.45 4.39
N PHE A 41 1.10 2.66 3.35
CA PHE A 41 0.22 1.50 3.43
C PHE A 41 1.07 0.25 3.58
N VAL A 42 0.85 -0.51 4.66
CA VAL A 42 1.41 -1.86 4.81
C VAL A 42 0.31 -2.85 4.42
N LEU A 43 0.51 -3.54 3.30
CA LEU A 43 -0.48 -4.45 2.71
C LEU A 43 -0.03 -5.89 2.91
N ASN A 44 -1.01 -6.77 3.09
CA ASN A 44 -0.83 -8.22 3.16
C ASN A 44 -1.53 -8.88 1.99
N THR A 45 -0.80 -9.67 1.18
CA THR A 45 -1.30 -10.32 -0.04
C THR A 45 -1.74 -11.78 0.14
N GLY A 46 -1.70 -12.29 1.36
CA GLY A 46 -2.02 -13.69 1.68
C GLY A 46 -3.37 -13.88 2.36
N VAL A 47 -4.21 -12.84 2.42
CA VAL A 47 -5.41 -12.81 3.28
C VAL A 47 -6.67 -12.37 2.55
N GLY A 48 -7.80 -12.97 2.95
CA GLY A 48 -9.14 -12.54 2.61
C GLY A 48 -9.64 -12.84 1.19
N PRO A 49 -10.94 -12.64 0.92
CA PRO A 49 -11.55 -12.93 -0.39
C PRO A 49 -11.03 -12.07 -1.54
N SER A 50 -10.49 -10.88 -1.22
CA SER A 50 -9.92 -9.95 -2.19
C SER A 50 -8.44 -10.22 -2.49
N GLY A 51 -7.80 -11.10 -1.71
CA GLY A 51 -6.38 -11.46 -1.82
C GLY A 51 -5.39 -10.36 -1.41
N ILE A 52 -5.86 -9.18 -0.99
CA ILE A 52 -5.01 -8.09 -0.47
C ILE A 52 -5.79 -7.24 0.52
N GLU A 53 -5.20 -7.01 1.69
CA GLU A 53 -5.79 -6.19 2.76
C GLU A 53 -4.76 -5.25 3.39
N VAL A 54 -5.24 -4.18 4.02
CA VAL A 54 -4.39 -3.26 4.77
C VAL A 54 -4.15 -3.83 6.16
N GLU A 55 -2.90 -4.12 6.48
CA GLU A 55 -2.52 -4.54 7.83
C GLU A 55 -2.30 -3.33 8.75
N ARG A 56 -1.67 -2.26 8.23
CA ARG A 56 -1.43 -1.00 8.96
C ARG A 56 -1.48 0.23 8.05
N MET A 57 -1.87 1.36 8.64
CA MET A 57 -2.00 2.69 8.02
C MET A 57 -1.15 3.75 8.72
#